data_AF-A0A942GD32-F1
#
_entry.id   AF-A0A942GD32-F1
#
_cell.length_a   1.000
_cell.length_b   1.000
_cell.length_c   1.000
_cell.angle_alpha   90.00
_cell.angle_beta   90.00
_cell.angle_gamma   90.00
#
_symmetry.space_group_name_H-M   'P 1'
#
loop_
_entity.id
_entity.type
_entity.pdbx_description
1 polymer ?
#
loop_
_entity_poly.entity_id
_entity_poly.type
_entity_poly.pdbx_seq_one_letter_code
_entity_poly.pdbx_strand_id
1 'polypeptide(L)'
;NIAGDHEEKAVVAILKKAISDSDPDIKHYAATTLIGIEEKFEKNILKLKEQYKQKPDAETALKIMELYDRYIHSGVLDENYKKTIFAEYLELLRKSKNMFADSFEISAKLLHAYLELRMFERAEQLLAEFRQLWPEQGLFNFLAMNFYFRLNDYKQVASHASRIKESGLELPDEYKQVVNYWS
;
A
#
# COMPACT_ATOMS: atom_id res chain seq x y z
N ASN A 1 -9.85 -3.85 1.75
CA ASN A 1 -11.18 -4.02 1.10
C ASN A 1 -11.17 -3.17 -0.17
N ILE A 2 -10.78 -3.74 -1.31
CA ILE A 2 -10.43 -3.01 -2.55
C ILE A 2 -11.60 -2.16 -3.07
N ALA A 3 -12.85 -2.62 -2.91
CA ALA A 3 -14.04 -1.89 -3.31
C ALA A 3 -14.23 -0.56 -2.55
N GLY A 4 -13.89 -0.53 -1.25
CA GLY A 4 -13.99 0.69 -0.43
C GLY A 4 -12.98 1.77 -0.82
N ASP A 5 -11.78 1.37 -1.24
CA ASP A 5 -10.71 2.30 -1.63
C ASP A 5 -11.00 2.99 -2.97
N HIS A 6 -11.65 2.27 -3.91
CA HIS A 6 -12.07 2.83 -5.19
C HIS A 6 -13.22 3.84 -5.07
N GLU A 7 -14.20 3.54 -4.21
CA GLU A 7 -15.33 4.45 -3.95
C GLU A 7 -14.84 5.75 -3.31
N GLU A 8 -13.95 5.65 -2.32
CA GLU A 8 -13.41 6.81 -1.61
C GLU A 8 -12.66 7.76 -2.56
N LYS A 9 -11.78 7.21 -3.41
CA LYS A 9 -11.04 7.99 -4.40
C LYS A 9 -11.97 8.67 -5.43
N ALA A 10 -13.02 7.98 -5.86
CA ALA A 10 -14.00 8.54 -6.79
C ALA A 10 -14.76 9.72 -6.16
N VAL A 11 -15.20 9.58 -4.89
CA VAL A 11 -15.85 10.66 -4.15
C VAL A 11 -14.95 11.87 -4.00
N VAL A 12 -13.69 11.67 -3.60
CA VAL A 12 -12.71 12.76 -3.48
C VAL A 12 -12.47 13.46 -4.81
N ALA A 13 -12.38 12.73 -5.93
CA ALA A 13 -12.21 13.32 -7.25
C ALA A 13 -13.40 14.22 -7.64
N ILE A 14 -14.62 13.82 -7.32
CA ILE A 14 -15.84 14.63 -7.54
C ILE A 14 -15.78 15.91 -6.70
N LEU A 15 -15.46 15.79 -5.41
CA LEU A 15 -15.35 16.95 -4.51
C LEU A 15 -14.25 17.93 -4.96
N LYS A 16 -13.09 17.43 -5.40
CA LYS A 16 -12.01 18.28 -5.94
C LYS A 16 -12.45 19.06 -7.17
N LYS A 17 -13.28 18.47 -8.03
CA LYS A 17 -13.87 19.18 -9.18
C LYS A 17 -14.85 20.26 -8.73
N ALA A 18 -15.67 19.97 -7.72
CA ALA A 18 -16.68 20.89 -7.19
C ALA A 18 -16.10 22.15 -6.52
N ILE A 19 -14.83 22.15 -6.09
CA ILE A 19 -14.15 23.37 -5.61
C ILE A 19 -14.09 24.46 -6.69
N SER A 20 -14.12 24.08 -7.97
CA SER A 20 -14.08 25.02 -9.11
C SER A 20 -15.46 25.33 -9.70
N ASP A 21 -16.56 25.01 -9.00
CA ASP A 21 -17.93 25.27 -9.48
C ASP A 21 -18.18 26.77 -9.72
N SER A 22 -19.29 27.16 -10.34
CA SER A 22 -19.71 28.57 -10.35
C SER A 22 -20.43 28.97 -9.06
N ASP A 23 -21.12 28.02 -8.43
CA ASP A 23 -21.93 28.23 -7.23
C ASP A 23 -21.05 28.29 -5.96
N PRO A 24 -21.04 29.42 -5.21
CA PRO A 24 -20.28 29.55 -3.97
C PRO A 24 -20.63 28.51 -2.90
N ASP A 25 -21.88 28.07 -2.80
CA ASP A 25 -22.33 27.12 -1.79
C ASP A 25 -21.80 25.71 -2.09
N ILE A 26 -21.80 25.33 -3.38
CA ILE A 26 -21.21 24.06 -3.84
C ILE A 26 -19.71 24.02 -3.55
N LYS A 27 -18.99 25.11 -3.83
CA LYS A 27 -17.55 25.22 -3.50
C LYS A 27 -17.30 25.05 -2.01
N HIS A 28 -18.05 25.79 -1.19
CA HIS A 28 -17.88 25.78 0.25
C HIS A 28 -18.15 24.39 0.82
N TYR A 29 -19.24 23.75 0.39
CA TYR A 29 -19.57 22.39 0.81
C TYR A 29 -18.49 21.38 0.40
N ALA A 30 -17.99 21.46 -0.83
CA ALA A 30 -16.93 20.58 -1.32
C ALA A 30 -15.63 20.73 -0.50
N ALA A 31 -15.22 21.98 -0.24
CA ALA A 31 -14.02 22.27 0.54
C ALA A 31 -14.14 21.75 1.98
N THR A 32 -15.24 22.07 2.68
CA THR A 32 -15.48 21.59 4.05
C THR A 32 -15.56 20.08 4.12
N THR A 33 -16.15 19.42 3.12
CA THR A 33 -16.23 17.96 3.07
C THR A 33 -14.85 17.33 2.89
N LEU A 34 -14.00 17.88 2.03
CA LEU A 34 -12.62 17.40 1.85
C LEU A 34 -11.80 17.55 3.14
N ILE A 35 -11.90 18.69 3.81
CA ILE A 35 -11.25 18.89 5.13
C ILE A 35 -11.73 17.85 6.13
N GLY A 36 -13.04 17.58 6.19
CA GLY A 36 -13.59 16.55 7.09
C GLY A 36 -13.09 15.12 6.78
N ILE A 37 -12.78 14.81 5.52
CA ILE A 37 -12.18 13.52 5.14
C ILE A 37 -10.73 13.45 5.66
N GLU A 38 -9.93 14.50 5.46
CA GLU A 38 -8.55 14.59 5.97
C GLU A 38 -8.52 14.44 7.50
N GLU A 39 -9.32 15.24 8.21
CA GLU A 39 -9.42 15.20 9.67
C GLU A 39 -9.81 13.81 10.20
N LYS A 40 -10.68 13.09 9.48
CA LYS A 40 -11.09 11.72 9.85
C LYS A 40 -9.91 10.75 9.74
N PHE A 41 -9.08 10.85 8.70
CA PHE A 41 -7.87 10.03 8.60
C PHE A 41 -6.90 10.33 9.72
N GLU A 42 -6.55 11.60 9.90
CA GLU A 42 -5.58 12.05 10.89
C GLU A 42 -6.00 11.66 12.31
N LYS A 43 -7.27 11.87 12.66
CA LYS A 43 -7.81 11.48 13.96
C LYS A 43 -7.74 9.98 14.21
N ASN A 44 -8.06 9.16 13.19
CA ASN A 44 -8.03 7.70 13.34
C ASN A 44 -6.61 7.15 13.42
N ILE A 45 -5.69 7.70 12.60
CA ILE A 45 -4.27 7.37 12.65
C ILE A 45 -3.71 7.74 14.03
N LEU A 46 -3.97 8.95 14.52
CA LEU A 46 -3.52 9.40 15.83
C LEU A 46 -4.05 8.51 16.95
N LYS A 47 -5.34 8.17 16.93
CA LYS A 47 -5.95 7.27 17.92
C LYS A 47 -5.27 5.91 17.95
N LEU A 48 -5.04 5.29 16.79
CA LEU A 48 -4.37 3.99 16.73
C LEU A 48 -2.89 4.09 17.11
N LYS A 49 -2.21 5.19 16.77
CA LYS A 49 -0.83 5.43 17.21
C LYS A 49 -0.70 5.51 18.73
N GLU A 50 -1.63 6.19 19.40
CA GLU A 50 -1.64 6.23 20.86
C GLU A 50 -1.92 4.85 21.47
N GLN A 51 -2.81 4.06 20.86
CA GLN A 51 -3.03 2.66 21.28
C GLN A 51 -1.76 1.82 21.09
N TYR A 52 -1.13 1.91 19.92
CA TYR A 52 0.11 1.20 19.62
C TYR A 52 1.26 1.61 20.54
N LYS A 53 1.34 2.88 20.95
CA LYS A 53 2.33 3.36 21.91
C LYS A 53 2.15 2.75 23.30
N GLN A 54 0.91 2.53 23.72
CA GLN A 54 0.61 1.89 25.01
C GLN A 54 0.86 0.38 24.97
N LYS A 55 0.53 -0.27 23.85
CA LYS A 55 0.73 -1.70 23.64
C LYS A 55 1.16 -1.94 22.19
N PRO A 56 2.48 -2.02 21.93
CA PRO A 56 2.97 -2.32 20.59
C PRO A 56 2.65 -3.76 20.21
N ASP A 57 1.84 -3.93 19.17
CA ASP A 57 1.55 -5.23 18.56
C ASP A 57 1.39 -5.12 17.03
N ALA A 58 1.62 -6.23 16.35
CA ALA A 58 1.62 -6.28 14.88
C ALA A 58 0.22 -5.99 14.30
N GLU A 59 -0.86 -6.40 14.99
CA GLU A 59 -2.23 -6.18 14.53
C GLU A 59 -2.56 -4.68 14.48
N THR A 60 -2.23 -3.94 15.54
CA THR A 60 -2.44 -2.50 15.62
C THR A 60 -1.55 -1.77 14.62
N ALA A 61 -0.29 -2.21 14.45
CA ALA A 61 0.60 -1.67 13.42
C ALA A 61 0.00 -1.82 12.01
N LEU A 62 -0.51 -3.01 11.66
CA LEU A 62 -1.14 -3.27 10.37
C LEU A 62 -2.40 -2.42 10.14
N LYS A 63 -3.22 -2.18 11.18
CA LYS A 63 -4.37 -1.27 11.09
C LYS A 63 -3.96 0.18 10.80
N ILE A 64 -2.88 0.65 11.42
CA ILE A 64 -2.33 1.97 11.14
C ILE A 64 -1.84 2.03 9.69
N MET A 65 -1.12 1.00 9.22
CA MET A 65 -0.62 0.92 7.85
C MET A 65 -1.75 0.94 6.82
N GLU A 66 -2.84 0.21 7.07
CA GLU A 66 -4.04 0.24 6.20
C GLU A 66 -4.65 1.64 6.12
N LEU A 67 -4.71 2.39 7.23
CA LEU A 67 -5.17 3.79 7.19
C LEU A 67 -4.22 4.70 6.41
N TYR A 68 -2.90 4.52 6.54
CA TYR A 68 -1.95 5.28 5.72
C TYR A 68 -2.10 4.97 4.24
N ASP A 69 -2.17 3.69 3.86
CA ASP A 69 -2.38 3.27 2.48
C ASP A 69 -3.63 3.94 1.91
N ARG A 70 -4.75 3.90 2.64
CA ARG A 70 -5.99 4.56 2.24
C ARG A 70 -5.85 6.08 2.14
N TYR A 71 -5.24 6.72 3.13
CA TYR A 71 -5.07 8.18 3.13
C TYR A 71 -4.23 8.66 1.93
N ILE A 72 -3.11 7.98 1.67
CA ILE A 72 -2.18 8.27 0.56
C ILE A 72 -2.85 8.07 -0.81
N HIS A 73 -3.75 7.10 -0.94
CA HIS A 73 -4.39 6.71 -2.21
C HIS A 73 -5.80 7.28 -2.41
N SER A 74 -6.42 7.85 -1.36
CA SER A 74 -7.73 8.54 -1.40
C SER A 74 -7.73 9.70 -2.39
N GLY A 75 -6.55 10.26 -2.67
CA GLY A 75 -6.39 11.44 -3.52
C GLY A 75 -6.82 12.74 -2.84
N VAL A 76 -7.09 12.74 -1.52
CA VAL A 76 -7.49 13.95 -0.79
C VAL A 76 -6.30 14.90 -0.63
N LEU A 77 -5.16 14.34 -0.27
CA LEU A 77 -3.88 15.02 -0.09
C LEU A 77 -3.43 15.76 -1.35
N ASP A 78 -2.80 16.92 -1.16
CA ASP A 78 -1.94 17.51 -2.18
C ASP A 78 -0.59 16.76 -2.27
N GLU A 79 0.15 16.95 -3.36
CA GLU A 79 1.39 16.21 -3.63
C GLU A 79 2.52 16.48 -2.62
N ASN A 80 2.57 17.67 -2.01
CA ASN A 80 3.59 17.98 -1.02
C ASN A 80 3.24 17.34 0.32
N TYR A 81 1.99 17.46 0.75
CA TYR A 81 1.56 16.86 2.00
C TYR A 81 1.55 15.32 1.91
N LYS A 82 1.19 14.76 0.76
CA LYS A 82 1.31 13.33 0.47
C LYS A 82 2.73 12.80 0.68
N LYS A 83 3.77 13.53 0.29
CA LYS A 83 5.17 13.14 0.55
C LYS A 83 5.49 13.10 2.04
N THR A 84 5.00 14.06 2.81
CA THR A 84 5.16 14.09 4.28
C THR A 84 4.50 12.88 4.93
N ILE A 85 3.23 12.62 4.58
CA ILE A 85 2.48 11.46 5.08
C ILE A 85 3.16 10.14 4.67
N PHE A 86 3.65 10.04 3.44
CA PHE A 86 4.37 8.86 2.97
C PHE A 86 5.69 8.64 3.73
N ALA A 87 6.44 9.69 4.03
CA ALA A 87 7.66 9.59 4.82
C ALA A 87 7.37 9.07 6.24
N GLU A 88 6.30 9.57 6.87
CA GLU A 88 5.85 9.08 8.18
C GLU A 88 5.42 7.61 8.15
N TYR A 89 4.69 7.22 7.09
CA TYR A 89 4.29 5.83 6.84
C TYR A 89 5.50 4.90 6.68
N LEU A 90 6.50 5.32 5.88
CA LEU A 90 7.72 4.55 5.66
C LEU A 90 8.52 4.34 6.95
N GLU A 91 8.59 5.36 7.81
CA GLU A 91 9.25 5.25 9.11
C GLU A 91 8.51 4.29 10.05
N LEU A 92 7.18 4.28 10.03
CA LEU A 92 6.39 3.28 10.74
C LEU A 92 6.69 1.86 10.22
N LEU A 93 6.65 1.66 8.90
CA LEU A 93 6.94 0.36 8.28
C LEU A 93 8.32 -0.17 8.68
N ARG A 94 9.35 0.67 8.64
CA ARG A 94 10.72 0.29 9.05
C ARG A 94 10.78 -0.09 10.53
N LYS A 95 10.19 0.71 11.41
CA LYS A 95 10.15 0.42 12.87
C LYS A 95 9.40 -0.87 13.15
N SER A 96 8.27 -1.09 12.49
CA SER A 96 7.46 -2.29 12.64
C SER A 96 8.16 -3.53 12.08
N LYS A 97 8.87 -3.44 10.95
CA LYS A 97 9.70 -4.57 10.44
C LYS A 97 10.78 -4.96 11.43
N ASN A 98 11.43 -3.99 12.08
CA ASN A 98 12.45 -4.28 13.10
C ASN A 98 11.85 -4.93 14.36
N MET A 99 10.63 -4.55 14.75
CA MET A 99 9.96 -5.06 15.94
C MET A 99 9.28 -6.42 15.70
N PHE A 100 8.77 -6.64 14.48
CA PHE A 100 7.98 -7.80 14.09
C PHE A 100 8.60 -8.45 12.84
N ALA A 101 9.86 -8.88 12.96
CA ALA A 101 10.67 -9.34 11.82
C ALA A 101 10.06 -10.52 11.05
N ASP A 102 9.26 -11.34 11.73
CA ASP A 102 8.60 -12.54 11.20
C ASP A 102 7.20 -12.26 10.60
N SER A 103 6.76 -11.00 10.56
CA SER A 103 5.51 -10.65 9.86
C SER A 103 5.75 -10.50 8.36
N PHE A 104 5.15 -11.40 7.60
CA PHE A 104 5.11 -11.35 6.14
C PHE A 104 4.42 -10.08 5.65
N GLU A 105 3.28 -9.73 6.22
CA GLU A 105 2.43 -8.61 5.80
C GLU A 105 3.13 -7.26 5.98
N ILE A 106 3.80 -7.05 7.12
CA ILE A 106 4.57 -5.83 7.38
C ILE A 106 5.73 -5.73 6.39
N SER A 107 6.45 -6.84 6.16
CA SER A 107 7.52 -6.91 5.18
C SER A 107 7.01 -6.60 3.76
N ALA A 108 5.80 -7.07 3.42
CA ALA A 108 5.26 -6.93 2.06
C ALA A 108 4.87 -5.48 1.81
N LYS A 109 4.23 -4.83 2.80
CA LYS A 109 3.94 -3.39 2.74
C LYS A 109 5.21 -2.55 2.62
N LEU A 110 6.28 -2.89 3.35
CA LEU A 110 7.57 -2.20 3.23
C LEU A 110 8.20 -2.38 1.84
N LEU A 111 8.12 -3.58 1.27
CA LEU A 111 8.58 -3.84 -0.10
C LEU A 111 7.81 -2.98 -1.11
N HIS A 112 6.49 -2.91 -1.01
CA HIS A 112 5.67 -2.05 -1.86
C HIS A 112 6.07 -0.57 -1.73
N ALA A 113 6.28 -0.08 -0.50
CA ALA A 113 6.73 1.29 -0.27
C ALA A 113 8.11 1.58 -0.89
N TYR A 114 9.06 0.64 -0.81
CA TYR A 114 10.35 0.77 -1.49
C TYR A 114 10.22 0.79 -3.01
N LEU A 115 9.35 -0.03 -3.59
CA LEU A 115 9.07 -0.02 -5.03
C LEU A 115 8.45 1.30 -5.49
N GLU A 116 7.50 1.86 -4.73
CA GLU A 116 6.89 3.18 -4.99
C GLU A 116 7.92 4.30 -5.00
N LEU A 117 8.86 4.28 -4.04
CA LEU A 117 9.95 5.24 -3.97
C LEU A 117 11.12 4.93 -4.91
N ARG A 118 11.03 3.86 -5.71
CA ARG A 118 12.12 3.39 -6.59
C ARG A 118 13.43 3.10 -5.84
N MET A 119 13.33 2.70 -4.58
CA MET A 119 14.47 2.26 -3.76
C MET A 119 14.79 0.79 -4.07
N PHE A 120 15.21 0.52 -5.30
CA PHE A 120 15.32 -0.85 -5.83
C PHE A 120 16.32 -1.71 -5.06
N GLU A 121 17.44 -1.14 -4.60
CA GLU A 121 18.44 -1.88 -3.82
C GLU A 121 17.86 -2.39 -2.49
N ARG A 122 17.04 -1.56 -1.83
CA ARG A 122 16.36 -1.96 -0.57
C ARG A 122 15.24 -2.95 -0.83
N ALA A 123 14.50 -2.78 -1.92
CA ALA A 123 13.48 -3.72 -2.34
C ALA A 123 14.08 -5.11 -2.66
N GLU A 124 15.22 -5.15 -3.33
CA GLU A 124 15.93 -6.39 -3.66
C GLU A 124 16.43 -7.11 -2.40
N GLN A 125 17.03 -6.37 -1.46
CA GLN A 125 17.46 -6.92 -0.16
C GLN A 125 16.30 -7.55 0.60
N LEU A 126 15.17 -6.83 0.68
CA LEU A 126 13.99 -7.34 1.36
C LEU A 126 13.39 -8.55 0.63
N LEU A 127 13.38 -8.54 -0.71
CA LEU A 127 12.94 -9.68 -1.52
C LEU A 127 13.83 -10.92 -1.29
N ALA A 128 15.14 -10.76 -1.10
CA ALA A 128 16.03 -11.85 -0.71
C ALA A 128 15.68 -12.40 0.68
N GLU A 129 15.33 -11.55 1.66
CA GLU A 129 14.86 -12.01 2.98
C GLU A 129 13.58 -12.85 2.86
N PHE A 130 12.63 -12.44 2.02
CA PHE A 130 11.38 -13.19 1.83
C PHE A 130 11.60 -14.64 1.44
N ARG A 131 12.57 -14.89 0.55
CA ARG A 131 12.91 -16.25 0.10
C ARG A 131 13.46 -17.11 1.23
N GLN A 132 14.16 -16.51 2.18
CA GLN A 132 14.75 -17.23 3.32
C GLN A 132 13.71 -17.52 4.41
N LEU A 133 12.85 -16.55 4.72
CA LEU A 133 11.89 -16.63 5.83
C LEU A 133 10.58 -17.32 5.46
N TRP A 134 10.10 -17.16 4.22
CA TRP A 134 8.83 -17.71 3.77
C TRP A 134 8.93 -18.44 2.42
N PRO A 135 9.77 -19.49 2.31
CA PRO A 135 9.98 -20.21 1.04
C PRO A 135 8.70 -20.88 0.51
N GLU A 136 7.80 -21.29 1.39
CA GLU A 136 6.54 -21.98 1.05
C GLU A 136 5.41 -21.02 0.63
N GLN A 137 5.57 -19.71 0.86
CA GLN A 137 4.56 -18.75 0.43
C GLN A 137 4.76 -18.42 -1.05
N GLY A 138 3.94 -19.00 -1.93
CA GLY A 138 3.95 -18.64 -3.36
C GLY A 138 3.67 -17.15 -3.63
N LEU A 139 3.16 -16.42 -2.63
CA LEU A 139 3.10 -14.95 -2.63
C LEU A 139 4.46 -14.28 -2.85
N PHE A 140 5.58 -14.91 -2.43
CA PHE A 140 6.93 -14.44 -2.75
C PHE A 140 7.15 -14.25 -4.25
N ASN A 141 6.73 -15.22 -5.08
CA ASN A 141 6.90 -15.12 -6.52
C ASN A 141 6.05 -13.98 -7.09
N PHE A 142 4.88 -13.70 -6.52
CA PHE A 142 4.06 -12.57 -6.96
C PHE A 142 4.70 -11.22 -6.59
N LEU A 143 5.28 -11.11 -5.40
CA LEU A 143 6.07 -9.93 -4.99
C LEU A 143 7.31 -9.74 -5.90
N ALA A 144 7.98 -10.83 -6.25
CA ALA A 144 9.11 -10.82 -7.18
C ALA A 144 8.70 -10.38 -8.59
N MET A 145 7.55 -10.84 -9.10
CA MET A 145 7.00 -10.38 -10.38
C MET A 145 6.82 -8.86 -10.38
N ASN A 146 6.24 -8.28 -9.33
CA ASN A 146 6.08 -6.82 -9.24
C ASN A 146 7.44 -6.10 -9.23
N PHE A 147 8.41 -6.59 -8.45
CA PHE A 147 9.77 -6.04 -8.44
C PHE A 147 10.42 -6.03 -9.83
N TYR A 148 10.44 -7.17 -10.53
CA TYR A 148 11.06 -7.27 -11.86
C TYR A 148 10.29 -6.51 -12.93
N PHE A 149 8.96 -6.43 -12.83
CA PHE A 149 8.16 -5.58 -13.71
C PHE A 149 8.57 -4.11 -13.60
N ARG A 150 8.83 -3.62 -12.37
CA ARG A 150 9.29 -2.25 -12.12
C ARG A 150 10.70 -1.96 -12.62
N LEU A 151 11.52 -3.01 -12.79
CA LEU A 151 12.82 -2.94 -13.45
C LEU A 151 12.75 -3.12 -14.98
N ASN A 152 11.57 -3.37 -15.53
CA ASN A 152 11.37 -3.79 -16.93
C ASN A 152 12.11 -5.10 -17.30
N ASP A 153 12.41 -5.95 -16.32
CA ASP A 153 12.97 -7.28 -16.56
C ASP A 153 11.84 -8.29 -16.75
N TYR A 154 11.19 -8.22 -17.92
CA TYR A 154 10.04 -9.05 -18.24
C TYR A 154 10.38 -10.55 -18.33
N LYS A 155 11.65 -10.89 -18.58
CA LYS A 155 12.12 -12.28 -18.55
C LYS A 155 12.00 -12.85 -17.14
N GLN A 156 12.41 -12.07 -16.13
CA GLN A 156 12.25 -12.47 -14.74
C GLN A 156 10.78 -12.48 -14.31
N VAL A 157 9.96 -11.54 -14.79
CA VAL A 157 8.49 -11.59 -14.55
C VAL A 157 7.91 -12.91 -15.04
N ALA A 158 8.18 -13.29 -16.29
CA ALA A 158 7.68 -14.54 -16.87
C ALA A 158 8.17 -15.78 -16.12
N SER A 159 9.47 -15.82 -15.79
CA SER A 159 10.08 -16.91 -15.01
C SER A 159 9.38 -17.13 -13.66
N HIS A 160 9.06 -16.05 -12.94
CA HIS A 160 8.33 -16.15 -11.68
C HIS A 160 6.85 -16.51 -11.87
N ALA A 161 6.21 -16.05 -12.94
CA ALA A 161 4.84 -16.46 -13.28
C ALA A 161 4.74 -17.97 -13.55
N SER A 162 5.66 -18.53 -14.33
CA SER A 162 5.70 -19.99 -14.59
C SER A 162 5.86 -20.79 -13.29
N ARG A 163 6.72 -20.34 -12.36
CA ARG A 163 6.89 -21.00 -11.05
C ARG A 163 5.62 -21.01 -10.20
N ILE A 164 4.81 -19.94 -10.26
CA ILE A 164 3.52 -19.89 -9.57
C ILE A 164 2.53 -20.88 -10.20
N LYS A 165 2.50 -20.95 -11.53
CA LYS A 165 1.64 -21.89 -12.26
C LYS A 165 2.02 -23.35 -11.97
N GLU A 166 3.31 -23.64 -11.91
CA GLU A 166 3.85 -24.97 -11.59
C GLU A 166 3.65 -25.38 -10.14
N SER A 167 3.57 -24.43 -9.19
CA SER A 167 3.39 -24.75 -7.77
C SER A 167 1.98 -25.24 -7.41
N GLY A 168 1.00 -25.07 -8.31
CA GLY A 168 -0.39 -25.43 -8.05
C GLY A 168 -1.07 -24.58 -6.97
N LEU A 169 -0.52 -23.40 -6.66
CA LEU A 169 -1.10 -22.48 -5.69
C LEU A 169 -2.47 -21.96 -6.18
N GLU A 170 -3.51 -22.13 -5.37
CA GLU A 170 -4.80 -21.49 -5.63
C GLU A 170 -4.72 -19.98 -5.35
N LEU A 171 -4.94 -19.22 -6.41
CA LEU A 171 -4.92 -17.76 -6.41
C LEU A 171 -6.33 -17.19 -6.62
N PRO A 172 -6.63 -15.98 -6.09
CA PRO A 172 -7.83 -15.25 -6.51
C PRO A 172 -7.78 -14.95 -8.02
N ASP A 173 -8.95 -14.82 -8.65
CA ASP A 173 -9.08 -14.74 -10.11
C ASP A 173 -8.27 -13.59 -10.74
N GLU A 174 -8.19 -12.44 -10.06
CA GLU A 174 -7.38 -11.29 -10.50
C GLU A 174 -5.88 -11.63 -10.61
N TYR A 175 -5.35 -12.40 -9.66
CA TYR A 175 -3.96 -12.85 -9.67
C TYR A 175 -3.75 -13.96 -10.71
N LYS A 176 -4.74 -14.85 -10.91
CA LYS A 176 -4.71 -15.88 -11.96
C LYS A 176 -4.56 -15.28 -13.35
N GLN A 177 -5.30 -14.20 -13.65
CA GLN A 177 -5.21 -13.51 -14.94
C GLN A 177 -3.79 -12.97 -15.20
N VAL A 178 -3.19 -12.33 -14.19
CA VAL A 178 -1.82 -11.80 -14.29
C VAL A 178 -0.81 -12.93 -14.51
N VAL A 179 -0.89 -14.01 -13.74
CA VAL A 179 0.03 -15.15 -13.88
C VAL A 179 -0.11 -15.82 -15.25
N ASN A 180 -1.34 -16.03 -15.74
CA ASN A 180 -1.60 -16.62 -17.05
C ASN A 180 -1.13 -15.75 -18.22
N TYR A 181 -1.15 -14.43 -18.08
CA TYR A 181 -0.64 -13.53 -19.11
C TYR A 181 0.89 -13.63 -19.26
N TRP A 182 1.61 -13.80 -18.15
CA TRP A 182 3.08 -13.80 -18.12
C TRP A 182 3.72 -15.19 -18.25
N SER A 183 2.96 -16.29 -18.21
CA SER A 183 3.47 -17.68 -18.23
C SER A 183 3.02 -18.51 -19.43
#